data_AF-A0A1S4EBB8-F1
#
_entry.id   AF-A0A1S4EBB8-F1
#
_cell.length_a   1.000
_cell.length_b   1.000
_cell.length_c   1.000
_cell.angle_alpha   90.00
_cell.angle_beta   90.00
_cell.angle_gamma   90.00
#
_symmetry.space_group_name_H-M   'P 1'
#
loop_
_entity.id
_entity.type
_entity.pdbx_description
1 polymer ?
#
loop_
_entity_poly.entity_id
_entity_poly.type
_entity_poly.pdbx_seq_one_letter_code
_entity_poly.pdbx_strand_id
1 'polypeptide(L)'
;MMSIRNLFIVIIICTGILVVFYLKDLTNFNIKPELLVHSPTTLRPNVSRSSWLLPSVHKELTSSLTPEMTRSEIVVALVVCGDRLQETLNLVKSALIFQLKNPLRIIILAEDNLIQSLEEKLGDWQVLRNHTFKFEIH
;
A
#
# COMPACT_ATOMS: atom_id res chain seq x y z
N MET A 1 -10.38 32.37 35.46
CA MET A 1 -11.44 31.38 35.16
C MET A 1 -11.82 31.53 33.70
N MET A 2 -11.37 30.62 32.84
CA MET A 2 -11.67 30.66 31.41
C MET A 2 -13.16 30.32 31.22
N SER A 3 -13.94 31.28 30.75
CA SER A 3 -15.41 31.18 30.68
C SER A 3 -15.82 29.98 29.81
N ILE A 4 -16.83 29.22 30.25
CA ILE A 4 -17.34 28.00 29.60
C ILE A 4 -17.56 28.19 28.09
N ARG A 5 -17.95 29.41 27.67
CA ARG A 5 -18.17 29.80 26.28
C ARG A 5 -16.89 29.69 25.42
N ASN A 6 -15.73 30.04 25.98
CA ASN A 6 -14.46 29.94 25.27
C ASN A 6 -14.03 28.47 25.10
N LEU A 7 -14.39 27.60 26.05
CA LEU A 7 -14.12 26.16 25.95
C LEU A 7 -14.92 25.51 24.80
N PHE A 8 -16.21 25.85 24.67
CA PHE A 8 -17.04 25.34 23.57
C PHE A 8 -16.50 25.74 22.18
N ILE A 9 -16.04 26.98 22.05
CA ILE A 9 -15.47 27.48 20.78
C ILE A 9 -14.21 26.68 20.43
N VAL A 10 -13.33 26.44 21.40
CA VAL A 10 -12.10 25.64 21.18
C VAL A 10 -12.46 24.21 20.77
N ILE A 11 -13.44 23.58 21.42
CA ILE A 11 -13.85 22.21 21.08
C ILE A 11 -14.39 22.14 19.65
N ILE A 12 -15.27 23.05 19.23
CA ILE A 12 -15.84 23.06 17.87
C ILE A 12 -14.75 23.27 16.82
N ILE A 13 -13.78 24.15 17.08
CA ILE A 13 -12.66 24.38 16.16
C ILE A 13 -11.78 23.12 16.07
N CYS A 14 -11.43 22.52 17.22
CA CYS A 14 -10.62 21.29 17.25
C CYS A 14 -11.32 20.13 16.54
N THR A 15 -12.60 19.91 16.79
CA THR A 15 -13.36 18.84 16.11
C THR A 15 -13.51 19.13 14.62
N GLY A 16 -13.77 20.38 14.23
CA GLY A 16 -13.83 20.78 12.82
C GLY A 16 -12.51 20.54 12.08
N ILE A 17 -11.38 20.91 12.69
CA ILE A 17 -10.04 20.66 12.13
C ILE A 17 -9.78 19.16 12.00
N LEU A 18 -10.08 18.37 13.04
CA LEU A 18 -9.93 16.92 13.01
C LEU A 18 -10.78 16.28 11.90
N VAL A 19 -12.03 16.70 11.74
CA VAL A 19 -12.92 16.20 10.67
C VAL A 19 -12.39 16.56 9.29
N VAL A 20 -11.90 17.79 9.08
CA VAL A 20 -11.31 18.21 7.79
C VAL A 20 -10.06 17.39 7.46
N PHE A 21 -9.19 17.16 8.44
CA PHE A 21 -8.01 16.29 8.27
C PHE A 21 -8.43 14.86 7.91
N TYR A 22 -9.43 14.32 8.61
CA TYR A 22 -9.94 12.97 8.35
C TYR A 22 -10.58 12.83 6.96
N LEU A 23 -11.37 13.82 6.53
CA LEU A 23 -12.00 13.84 5.21
C LEU A 23 -10.99 13.98 4.07
N LYS A 24 -9.92 14.74 4.28
CA LYS A 24 -8.84 14.90 3.29
C LYS A 24 -8.07 13.59 3.10
N ASP A 25 -7.90 12.80 4.17
CA ASP A 25 -7.31 11.47 4.07
C ASP A 25 -8.23 10.49 3.32
N LEU A 26 -9.53 10.47 3.67
CA LEU A 26 -10.55 9.61 3.04
C LEU A 26 -10.74 9.86 1.54
N THR A 27 -10.80 11.12 1.11
CA THR A 27 -10.92 11.49 -0.31
C THR A 27 -9.71 11.05 -1.14
N ASN A 28 -8.55 10.92 -0.51
CA ASN A 28 -7.34 10.43 -1.16
C ASN A 28 -7.33 8.89 -1.28
N PHE A 29 -8.15 8.18 -0.49
CA PHE A 29 -8.28 6.72 -0.55
C PHE A 29 -9.38 6.23 -1.50
N ASN A 30 -10.42 7.03 -1.77
CA ASN A 30 -11.58 6.61 -2.54
C ASN A 30 -11.47 6.98 -4.03
N ILE A 31 -10.29 6.85 -4.63
CA ILE A 31 -10.15 6.89 -6.09
C ILE A 31 -10.50 5.48 -6.60
N LYS A 32 -11.76 5.31 -6.99
CA LYS A 32 -12.23 4.12 -7.69
C LYS A 32 -11.44 4.00 -9.00
N PRO A 33 -10.73 2.90 -9.26
CA PRO A 33 -10.15 2.68 -10.58
C PRO A 33 -11.31 2.49 -11.55
N GLU A 34 -11.58 3.53 -12.34
CA GLU A 34 -12.55 3.50 -13.43
C GLU A 34 -12.16 2.35 -14.39
N LEU A 35 -13.09 1.41 -14.51
CA LEU A 35 -13.03 0.23 -15.34
C LEU A 35 -13.05 0.64 -16.82
N LEU A 36 -11.89 0.81 -17.45
CA LEU A 36 -11.76 0.67 -18.90
C LEU A 36 -10.55 -0.20 -19.23
N VAL A 37 -10.86 -1.48 -19.37
CA VAL A 37 -10.09 -2.44 -20.15
C VAL A 37 -10.00 -1.90 -21.58
N HIS A 38 -8.89 -1.24 -21.90
CA HIS A 38 -8.40 -1.18 -23.27
C HIS A 38 -7.06 -1.91 -23.32
N SER A 39 -7.08 -3.08 -23.95
CA SER A 39 -5.92 -3.90 -24.28
C SER A 39 -4.84 -3.04 -24.95
N PRO A 40 -3.60 -3.00 -24.45
CA PRO A 40 -2.50 -2.49 -25.24
C PRO A 40 -2.03 -3.59 -26.17
N THR A 41 -2.33 -3.38 -27.45
CA THR A 41 -1.65 -3.99 -28.59
C THR A 41 -0.14 -4.04 -28.38
N THR A 42 0.43 -5.19 -28.72
CA THR A 42 1.85 -5.54 -28.67
C THR A 42 2.77 -4.46 -29.24
N LEU A 43 3.61 -3.86 -28.40
CA LEU A 43 4.87 -3.25 -28.81
C LEU A 43 5.96 -3.73 -27.84
N ARG A 44 6.80 -4.64 -28.33
CA ARG A 44 8.01 -5.12 -27.66
C ARG A 44 9.10 -4.04 -27.81
N PRO A 45 9.64 -3.45 -26.73
CA PRO A 45 10.98 -2.90 -26.81
C PRO A 45 11.97 -4.04 -26.59
N ASN A 46 12.76 -4.30 -27.63
CA ASN A 46 13.94 -5.14 -27.56
C ASN A 46 14.98 -4.43 -26.68
N VAL A 47 15.10 -4.84 -25.43
CA VAL A 47 16.22 -4.45 -24.56
C VAL A 47 17.02 -5.71 -24.26
N SER A 48 18.24 -5.70 -24.80
CA SER A 48 19.25 -6.75 -24.74
C SER A 48 19.53 -7.17 -23.30
N ARG A 49 19.43 -8.49 -23.10
CA ARG A 49 19.51 -9.21 -21.83
C ARG A 49 20.99 -9.56 -21.55
N SER A 50 21.65 -8.88 -20.61
CA SER A 50 22.87 -9.39 -19.94
C SER A 50 22.41 -10.13 -18.68
N SER A 51 22.38 -11.47 -18.71
CA SER A 51 23.49 -12.38 -18.37
C SER A 51 23.84 -12.38 -16.86
N TRP A 52 22.98 -12.98 -16.05
CA TRP A 52 23.37 -13.62 -14.79
C TRP A 52 23.03 -15.10 -14.90
N LEU A 53 24.05 -15.91 -15.22
CA LEU A 53 23.98 -17.37 -15.25
C LEU A 53 24.17 -17.90 -13.83
N LEU A 54 23.27 -18.79 -13.39
CA LEU A 54 23.62 -19.91 -12.51
C LEU A 54 22.95 -21.19 -13.06
N PRO A 55 23.62 -22.36 -12.95
CA PRO A 55 23.33 -23.52 -13.78
C PRO A 55 22.29 -24.45 -13.15
N SER A 56 21.33 -24.83 -13.98
CA SER A 56 20.58 -26.09 -14.07
C SER A 56 20.63 -27.07 -12.89
N VAL A 57 19.49 -27.22 -12.20
CA VAL A 57 19.02 -28.52 -11.71
C VAL A 57 17.60 -28.74 -12.25
N HIS A 58 17.51 -29.47 -13.36
CA HIS A 58 16.25 -30.02 -13.85
C HIS A 58 15.73 -31.04 -12.84
N LYS A 59 14.51 -30.83 -12.33
CA LYS A 59 13.55 -31.91 -12.14
C LYS A 59 12.18 -31.44 -12.60
N GLU A 60 11.84 -32.00 -13.75
CA GLU A 60 10.53 -32.09 -14.36
C GLU A 60 9.46 -32.52 -13.34
N LEU A 61 8.44 -31.68 -13.14
CA LEU A 61 7.11 -32.17 -12.84
C LEU A 61 6.08 -31.19 -13.41
N THR A 62 5.90 -31.27 -14.72
CA THR A 62 4.61 -31.00 -15.36
C THR A 62 3.58 -31.96 -14.79
N SER A 63 2.86 -31.56 -13.74
CA SER A 63 1.58 -32.17 -13.40
C SER A 63 0.53 -31.08 -13.24
N SER A 64 -0.22 -30.89 -14.32
CA SER A 64 -1.63 -30.55 -14.31
C SER A 64 -2.06 -29.46 -13.32
N LEU A 65 -2.01 -28.20 -13.75
CA LEU A 65 -2.93 -27.19 -13.22
C LEU A 65 -3.62 -26.59 -14.43
N THR A 66 -4.91 -26.89 -14.52
CA THR A 66 -5.92 -26.00 -15.10
C THR A 66 -5.55 -24.53 -14.90
N PRO A 67 -5.90 -23.60 -15.81
CA PRO A 67 -5.85 -22.18 -15.50
C PRO A 67 -6.99 -21.88 -14.52
N GLU A 68 -6.89 -22.42 -13.30
CA GLU A 68 -7.54 -21.82 -12.18
C GLU A 68 -6.91 -20.43 -12.09
N MET A 69 -7.69 -19.39 -12.37
CA MET A 69 -7.33 -18.01 -12.09
C MET A 69 -7.23 -17.82 -10.57
N THR A 70 -6.35 -18.57 -9.91
CA THR A 70 -5.94 -18.29 -8.54
C THR A 70 -5.23 -16.96 -8.60
N ARG A 71 -5.90 -15.90 -8.12
CA ARG A 71 -5.32 -14.58 -8.00
C ARG A 71 -4.04 -14.70 -7.16
N SER A 72 -2.89 -14.63 -7.80
CA SER A 72 -1.60 -14.71 -7.13
C SER A 72 -1.45 -13.51 -6.18
N GLU A 73 -1.19 -13.78 -4.91
CA GLU A 73 -0.86 -12.74 -3.92
C GLU A 73 0.33 -11.91 -4.44
N ILE A 74 0.22 -10.58 -4.34
CA ILE A 74 1.30 -9.66 -4.68
C ILE A 74 2.00 -9.29 -3.38
N VAL A 75 3.31 -9.55 -3.32
CA VAL A 75 4.15 -9.20 -2.17
C VAL A 75 5.07 -8.05 -2.55
N VAL A 76 5.07 -6.97 -1.76
CA VAL A 76 5.95 -5.82 -1.94
C VAL A 76 6.83 -5.70 -0.71
N ALA A 77 8.15 -5.83 -0.90
CA ALA A 77 9.13 -5.67 0.17
C ALA A 77 9.85 -4.31 0.04
N LEU A 78 9.96 -3.57 1.14
CA LEU A 78 10.56 -2.23 1.20
C LEU A 78 11.62 -2.20 2.31
N VAL A 79 12.63 -1.34 2.15
CA VAL A 79 13.52 -0.94 3.25
C VAL A 79 13.36 0.56 3.47
N VAL A 80 13.24 0.97 4.73
CA VAL A 80 13.01 2.36 5.12
C VAL A 80 14.05 2.78 6.14
N CYS A 81 14.82 3.82 5.82
CA CYS A 81 15.82 4.38 6.71
C CYS A 81 15.80 5.91 6.65
N GLY A 82 16.26 6.54 7.72
CA GLY A 82 16.38 7.99 7.82
C GLY A 82 15.04 8.72 7.74
N ASP A 83 14.94 9.67 6.81
CA ASP A 83 13.78 10.55 6.65
C ASP A 83 12.74 10.05 5.64
N ARG A 84 12.90 8.83 5.10
CA ARG A 84 12.11 8.28 3.98
C ARG A 84 10.73 7.75 4.33
N LEU A 85 10.21 8.10 5.50
CA LEU A 85 8.89 7.65 5.97
C LEU A 85 7.77 8.10 5.03
N GLN A 86 7.75 9.37 4.62
CA GLN A 86 6.66 9.93 3.82
C GLN A 86 6.67 9.38 2.38
N GLU A 87 7.84 9.24 1.79
CA GLU A 87 8.00 8.64 0.46
C GLU A 87 7.56 7.18 0.46
N THR A 88 7.90 6.44 1.52
CA THR A 88 7.44 5.06 1.70
C THR A 88 5.92 4.99 1.84
N LEU A 89 5.33 5.84 2.67
CA LEU A 89 3.87 5.89 2.83
C LEU A 89 3.17 6.24 1.51
N ASN A 90 3.72 7.13 0.70
CA ASN A 90 3.19 7.44 -0.63
C ASN A 90 3.28 6.24 -1.58
N LEU A 91 4.39 5.50 -1.56
CA LEU A 91 4.56 4.28 -2.35
C LEU A 91 3.51 3.23 -1.94
N VAL A 92 3.37 2.97 -0.64
CA VAL A 92 2.35 2.05 -0.12
C VAL A 92 0.95 2.49 -0.51
N LYS A 93 0.63 3.78 -0.37
CA LYS A 93 -0.68 4.32 -0.76
C LYS A 93 -0.99 4.08 -2.23
N SER A 94 -0.03 4.31 -3.11
CA SER A 94 -0.20 4.03 -4.54
C SER A 94 -0.44 2.54 -4.81
N ALA A 95 0.35 1.65 -4.20
CA ALA A 95 0.17 0.20 -4.33
C ALA A 95 -1.20 -0.25 -3.84
N LEU A 96 -1.67 0.34 -2.73
CA LEU A 96 -2.99 0.11 -2.17
C LEU A 96 -4.10 0.56 -3.15
N ILE A 97 -3.98 1.72 -3.79
CA ILE A 97 -4.97 2.22 -4.78
C ILE A 97 -5.01 1.32 -6.01
N PHE A 98 -3.86 0.85 -6.48
CA PHE A 98 -3.76 -0.01 -7.66
C PHE A 98 -3.97 -1.50 -7.38
N GLN A 99 -4.29 -1.89 -6.14
CA GLN A 99 -4.68 -3.27 -5.82
C GLN A 99 -6.10 -3.55 -6.38
N LEU A 100 -6.17 -3.98 -7.65
CA LEU A 100 -7.47 -4.19 -8.30
C LEU A 100 -8.15 -5.49 -7.87
N LYS A 101 -7.43 -6.61 -7.98
CA LYS A 101 -8.02 -7.95 -7.81
C LYS A 101 -7.20 -8.86 -6.92
N ASN A 102 -5.90 -8.64 -6.81
CA ASN A 102 -4.99 -9.54 -6.13
C ASN A 102 -4.80 -9.10 -4.68
N PRO A 103 -4.71 -10.04 -3.72
CA PRO A 103 -4.34 -9.73 -2.35
C PRO A 103 -2.96 -9.06 -2.31
N LEU A 104 -2.80 -8.01 -1.51
CA LEU A 104 -1.54 -7.30 -1.34
C LEU A 104 -0.97 -7.60 0.06
N ARG A 105 0.29 -8.02 0.10
CA ARG A 105 1.10 -8.18 1.31
C ARG A 105 2.30 -7.26 1.24
N ILE A 106 2.52 -6.47 2.28
CA ILE A 106 3.61 -5.50 2.36
C ILE A 106 4.57 -5.94 3.45
N ILE A 107 5.86 -6.05 3.15
CA ILE A 107 6.91 -6.37 4.12
C ILE A 107 7.83 -5.17 4.18
N ILE A 108 8.03 -4.60 5.36
CA ILE A 108 8.83 -3.39 5.55
C ILE A 108 9.96 -3.70 6.51
N LEU A 109 11.20 -3.44 6.10
CA LEU A 109 12.36 -3.45 6.99
C LEU A 109 12.66 -2.00 7.36
N ALA A 110 12.61 -1.63 8.63
CA ALA A 110 12.73 -0.24 9.05
C ALA A 110 13.67 -0.05 10.24
N GLU A 111 14.21 1.16 10.38
CA GLU A 111 14.89 1.57 11.61
C GLU A 111 13.88 1.66 12.77
N ASP A 112 14.30 1.31 13.99
CA ASP A 112 13.44 1.21 15.18
C ASP A 112 12.60 2.48 15.43
N ASN A 113 13.18 3.65 15.17
CA ASN A 113 12.51 4.95 15.36
C ASN A 113 11.38 5.22 14.36
N LEU A 114 11.29 4.45 13.27
CA LEU A 114 10.27 4.59 12.22
C LEU A 114 9.15 3.56 12.35
N ILE A 115 9.39 2.43 13.01
CA ILE A 115 8.44 1.30 13.14
C ILE A 115 7.10 1.79 13.70
N GLN A 116 7.11 2.51 14.83
CA GLN A 116 5.89 3.01 15.47
C GLN A 116 5.04 3.86 14.51
N SER A 117 5.67 4.77 13.77
CA SER A 117 4.96 5.65 12.83
C SER A 117 4.39 4.90 11.63
N LEU A 118 5.08 3.86 11.16
CA LEU A 118 4.60 2.97 10.11
C LEU A 118 3.42 2.13 10.60
N GLU A 119 3.52 1.52 11.78
CA GLU A 119 2.46 0.72 12.38
C GLU A 119 1.18 1.51 12.59
N GLU A 120 1.27 2.72 13.14
CA GLU A 120 0.12 3.60 13.33
C GLU A 120 -0.58 3.90 12.01
N LYS A 121 0.17 4.36 10.99
CA LYS A 121 -0.41 4.74 9.69
C LYS A 121 -0.96 3.55 8.92
N LEU A 122 -0.23 2.44 8.87
CA LEU A 122 -0.68 1.24 8.17
C LEU A 122 -1.82 0.55 8.89
N GLY A 123 -1.84 0.58 10.23
CA GLY A 123 -2.95 0.12 11.05
C GLY A 123 -4.23 0.90 10.78
N ASP A 124 -4.17 2.24 10.80
CA ASP A 124 -5.29 3.11 10.43
C ASP A 124 -5.82 2.77 9.03
N TRP A 125 -4.91 2.65 8.06
CA TRP A 125 -5.27 2.32 6.68
C TRP A 125 -5.88 0.92 6.56
N GLN A 126 -5.40 -0.05 7.34
CA GLN A 126 -5.93 -1.40 7.35
C GLN A 126 -7.39 -1.42 7.83
N VAL A 127 -7.71 -0.65 8.88
CA VAL A 127 -9.09 -0.48 9.37
C VAL A 127 -9.96 0.23 8.32
N LEU A 128 -9.49 1.35 7.76
CA LEU A 128 -10.21 2.09 6.71
C LEU A 128 -10.53 1.25 5.47
N ARG A 129 -9.69 0.23 5.22
CA ARG A 129 -9.75 -0.66 4.07
C ARG A 129 -10.35 -2.02 4.36
N ASN A 130 -11.02 -2.20 5.50
CA ASN A 130 -11.62 -3.47 5.94
C ASN A 130 -10.65 -4.66 5.83
N HIS A 131 -9.39 -4.46 6.23
CA HIS A 131 -8.34 -5.50 6.22
C HIS A 131 -8.10 -6.16 4.86
N THR A 132 -8.30 -5.43 3.75
CA THR A 132 -8.08 -5.92 2.38
C THR A 132 -6.60 -6.08 1.99
N PHE A 133 -5.66 -5.72 2.87
CA PHE A 133 -4.23 -5.95 2.70
C PHE A 133 -3.59 -6.37 4.03
N LYS A 134 -2.41 -6.98 3.93
CA LYS A 134 -1.60 -7.40 5.08
C LYS A 134 -0.28 -6.64 5.08
N PHE A 135 0.25 -6.34 6.25
CA PHE A 135 1.59 -5.78 6.38
C PHE A 135 2.36 -6.42 7.55
N GLU A 136 3.67 -6.49 7.40
CA GLU A 136 4.64 -6.94 8.41
C GLU A 136 5.79 -5.92 8.42
N ILE A 137 6.20 -5.48 9.61
CA ILE A 137 7.32 -4.56 9.80
C ILE A 137 8.37 -5.28 10.66
N HIS A 138 9.63 -5.23 10.22
CA HIS A 138 10.78 -5.82 10.89
C HIS A 138 11.89 -4.79 11.07
#